data_AF-A0A812Q9P1-F1
#
_entry.id   AF-A0A812Q9P1-F1
#
_cell.length_a   1.000
_cell.length_b   1.000
_cell.length_c   1.000
_cell.angle_alpha   90.00
_cell.angle_beta   90.00
_cell.angle_gamma   90.00
#
_symmetry.space_group_name_H-M   'P 1'
#
loop_
_entity.id
_entity.type
_entity.pdbx_description
1 polymer ?
#
loop_
_entity_poly.entity_id
_entity_poly.type
_entity_poly.pdbx_seq_one_letter_code
_entity_poly.pdbx_strand_id
1 'polypeptide(L)'
;MSMNAKTPNAGPEFMPVSGLRPREELPKSFLDYALFLRVPLGSADEFSLSSESMIERAMSVLPQSEHLETFGPDENPVEYVMNQLSSIYPTIYQEWPDKLSDTALARFCLHGLGAHRWRPEMRDGKKYFVTGLLFSPLVVKTNALSGLPVREGFERYGGDAYFDEHWKPVMIVDKGRGPLRDDGTQETVTTRPGDADWDRAKFRFRSSLFTLVTLVDHLYDIHLQKANLFVTAMREKMSSDHPVRRFMTPFTYRTITVNDNAFHNLITKNGMAPRCFALTDQGFGLAMAAAPSLVLTGTEVPVGPGGPMMFRTEYVEYLKTQGVDSAYWRQVSQLYEVFLRFVLGYLECYYPKKEDFANDPEMHALVKQYFFQLESAPPNMIGASGDFTLSYYVTGVDETYMFYAKFLAQIMFWVTAGHEQAGRIVVRLPVGSWSDCGNQAVAWRRFISALGPLDVQSSGGIRGPKKQHDRAATATALLMSFTSLPMPKFLGKTMACRV
;
A
#
# COMPACT_ATOMS: atom_id res chain seq x y z
N MET A 1 -15.43 25.28 -25.15
CA MET A 1 -16.83 25.50 -24.76
C MET A 1 -16.80 26.47 -23.59
N SER A 2 -17.12 27.75 -23.79
CA SER A 2 -17.35 28.64 -22.65
C SER A 2 -18.72 28.28 -22.10
N MET A 3 -18.74 27.40 -21.10
CA MET A 3 -19.95 27.22 -20.30
C MET A 3 -19.99 28.41 -19.34
N ASN A 4 -21.04 29.23 -19.40
CA ASN A 4 -21.45 30.12 -18.30
C ASN A 4 -21.89 29.26 -17.10
N ALA A 5 -21.01 28.39 -16.61
CA ALA A 5 -21.25 27.55 -15.47
C ALA A 5 -21.30 28.46 -14.24
N LYS A 6 -22.42 28.40 -13.52
CA LYS A 6 -22.58 29.17 -12.29
C LYS A 6 -21.50 28.72 -11.31
N THR A 7 -20.76 29.68 -10.74
CA THR A 7 -19.79 29.40 -9.69
C THR A 7 -20.45 28.58 -8.57
N PRO A 8 -19.92 27.39 -8.24
CA PRO A 8 -20.48 26.56 -7.18
C PRO A 8 -20.57 27.35 -5.87
N ASN A 9 -21.72 27.24 -5.19
CA ASN A 9 -21.90 27.86 -3.89
C ASN A 9 -21.07 27.09 -2.85
N ALA A 10 -20.17 27.77 -2.14
CA ALA A 10 -19.55 27.26 -0.92
C ALA A 10 -20.19 27.89 0.32
N GLY A 11 -21.52 28.01 0.28
CA GLY A 11 -22.29 28.37 1.45
C GLY A 11 -22.04 27.37 2.58
N PRO A 12 -22.34 27.75 3.83
CA PRO A 12 -22.19 26.89 5.00
C PRO A 12 -22.83 25.51 4.85
N GLU A 13 -23.84 25.39 3.99
CA GLU A 13 -24.55 24.14 3.71
C GLU A 13 -23.76 23.11 2.89
N PHE A 14 -22.78 23.54 2.07
CA PHE A 14 -22.01 22.65 1.19
C PHE A 14 -20.54 22.55 1.57
N MET A 15 -19.94 23.67 2.00
CA MET A 15 -18.56 23.74 2.43
C MET A 15 -18.43 24.87 3.45
N PRO A 16 -18.40 24.58 4.77
CA PRO A 16 -18.34 25.61 5.78
C PRO A 16 -16.94 26.23 5.81
N VAL A 17 -16.69 27.21 4.93
CA VAL A 17 -15.40 27.91 4.81
C VAL A 17 -14.96 28.51 6.16
N SER A 18 -15.92 28.98 6.97
CA SER A 18 -15.68 29.45 8.34
C SER A 18 -15.18 28.37 9.31
N GLY A 19 -15.39 27.09 8.98
CA GLY A 19 -14.89 25.95 9.73
C GLY A 19 -13.53 25.44 9.24
N LEU A 20 -13.03 25.94 8.10
CA LEU A 20 -11.69 25.64 7.60
C LEU A 20 -10.66 26.43 8.39
N ARG A 21 -9.57 25.76 8.77
CA ARG A 21 -8.47 26.42 9.45
C ARG A 21 -7.75 27.44 8.55
N PRO A 22 -7.20 28.52 9.13
CA PRO A 22 -6.39 29.45 8.37
C PRO A 22 -5.15 28.76 7.77
N ARG A 23 -4.51 29.43 6.82
CA ARG A 23 -3.18 29.07 6.34
C ARG A 23 -2.18 29.27 7.47
N GLU A 24 -1.48 28.21 7.85
CA GLU A 24 -0.50 28.20 8.94
C GLU A 24 0.55 27.11 8.73
N GLU A 25 1.73 27.27 9.32
CA GLU A 25 2.74 26.20 9.34
C GLU A 25 2.28 25.08 10.28
N LEU A 26 2.34 23.83 9.81
CA LEU A 26 1.87 22.70 10.59
C LEU A 26 2.98 22.18 11.52
N PRO A 27 2.66 21.82 12.77
CA PRO A 27 3.58 21.03 13.60
C PRO A 27 3.75 19.64 12.98
N LYS A 28 4.99 19.17 12.84
CA LYS A 28 5.32 17.90 12.19
C LYS A 28 6.34 17.10 13.02
N SER A 29 6.29 15.78 12.90
CA SER A 29 7.27 14.87 13.50
C SER A 29 7.91 13.95 12.46
N PHE A 30 9.13 13.50 12.71
CA PHE A 30 9.80 12.47 11.92
C PHE A 30 9.27 11.08 12.24
N LEU A 31 9.24 10.20 11.23
CA LEU A 31 8.84 8.80 11.38
C LEU A 31 10.03 7.91 11.76
N ASP A 32 9.85 6.98 12.70
CA ASP A 32 10.93 6.11 13.22
C ASP A 32 11.67 5.32 12.12
N TYR A 33 10.94 4.66 11.22
CA TYR A 33 11.52 3.85 10.13
C TYR A 33 11.67 4.62 8.81
N ALA A 34 11.26 5.89 8.77
CA ALA A 34 11.34 6.75 7.59
C ALA A 34 11.74 8.16 8.01
N LEU A 35 12.93 8.29 8.60
CA LEU A 35 13.46 9.52 9.23
C LEU A 35 13.55 10.73 8.28
N PHE A 36 13.35 10.52 6.99
CA PHE A 36 13.33 11.57 5.98
C PHE A 36 11.94 12.13 5.70
N LEU A 37 10.88 11.48 6.17
CA LEU A 37 9.50 11.93 6.05
C LEU A 37 9.05 12.57 7.36
N ARG A 38 8.32 13.67 7.20
CA ARG A 38 7.66 14.37 8.29
C ARG A 38 6.15 14.30 8.13
N VAL A 39 5.43 13.94 9.18
CA VAL A 39 3.97 13.85 9.20
C VAL A 39 3.42 14.98 10.08
N PRO A 40 2.41 15.75 9.61
CA PRO A 40 1.71 16.71 10.44
C PRO A 40 0.92 16.01 11.55
N LEU A 41 0.86 16.62 12.74
CA LEU A 41 0.17 16.03 13.89
C LEU A 41 -1.36 16.19 13.81
N GLY A 42 -2.13 15.23 14.32
CA GLY A 42 -3.59 15.09 14.13
C GLY A 42 -4.44 16.26 14.62
N SER A 43 -3.88 17.11 15.47
CA SER A 43 -4.49 18.39 15.83
C SER A 43 -4.47 19.42 14.68
N ALA A 44 -3.94 19.10 13.50
CA ALA A 44 -3.82 19.98 12.34
C ALA A 44 -4.86 19.71 11.23
N ASP A 45 -5.82 18.81 11.45
CA ASP A 45 -6.88 18.48 10.49
C ASP A 45 -7.70 19.71 10.05
N GLU A 46 -8.32 19.62 8.86
CA GLU A 46 -8.95 20.75 8.18
C GLU A 46 -10.14 21.35 8.92
N PHE A 47 -10.87 20.50 9.63
CA PHE A 47 -12.01 20.89 10.45
C PHE A 47 -11.73 20.51 11.91
N SER A 48 -12.09 21.38 12.85
CA SER A 48 -11.92 21.14 14.29
C SER A 48 -12.99 20.19 14.87
N LEU A 49 -13.24 19.07 14.21
CA LEU A 49 -14.17 18.05 14.69
C LEU A 49 -13.39 17.12 15.64
N SER A 50 -13.29 17.48 16.92
CA SER A 50 -12.79 16.56 17.96
C SER A 50 -13.84 15.47 18.20
N SER A 51 -13.48 14.20 18.39
CA SER A 51 -12.48 13.66 19.29
C SER A 51 -11.72 12.51 18.61
N GLU A 52 -10.40 12.60 18.56
CA GLU A 52 -9.60 11.37 18.52
C GLU A 52 -9.95 10.56 19.77
N SER A 53 -10.35 9.31 19.59
CA SER A 53 -10.72 8.50 20.72
C SER A 53 -9.46 8.24 21.57
N MET A 54 -9.54 8.45 22.88
CA MET A 54 -8.47 8.03 23.82
C MET A 54 -8.03 6.57 23.60
N ILE A 55 -8.91 5.75 23.03
CA ILE A 55 -8.69 4.34 22.70
C ILE A 55 -7.59 4.18 21.65
N GLU A 56 -7.56 5.02 20.60
CA GLU A 56 -6.55 4.94 19.55
C GLU A 56 -5.15 5.25 20.10
N ARG A 57 -4.99 6.31 20.90
CA ARG A 57 -3.71 6.61 21.56
C ARG A 57 -3.31 5.54 22.59
N ALA A 58 -4.27 4.84 23.18
CA ALA A 58 -3.99 3.79 24.15
C ALA A 58 -3.41 2.51 23.51
N MET A 59 -3.66 2.24 22.22
CA MET A 59 -3.23 0.98 21.59
C MET A 59 -1.71 0.81 21.51
N SER A 60 -0.95 1.90 21.31
CA SER A 60 0.52 1.88 21.28
C SER A 60 1.17 1.68 22.66
N VAL A 61 0.47 2.07 23.74
CA VAL A 61 0.98 1.94 25.11
C VAL A 61 0.53 0.67 25.82
N LEU A 62 -0.42 -0.08 25.25
CA LEU A 62 -0.83 -1.35 25.81
C LEU A 62 0.26 -2.40 25.57
N PRO A 63 0.75 -3.08 26.63
CA PRO A 63 1.69 -4.17 26.48
C PRO A 63 1.02 -5.31 25.70
N GLN A 64 1.37 -5.39 24.42
CA GLN A 64 1.04 -6.51 23.56
C GLN A 64 2.26 -7.43 23.57
N SER A 65 2.11 -8.65 24.10
CA SER A 65 3.18 -9.64 24.09
C SER A 65 3.22 -10.35 22.73
N GLU A 66 4.44 -10.56 22.20
CA GLU A 66 4.66 -11.39 21.02
C GLU A 66 4.81 -12.85 21.48
N HIS A 67 3.70 -13.55 21.66
CA HIS A 67 3.73 -15.01 21.83
C HIS A 67 3.48 -15.64 20.46
N LEU A 68 4.42 -16.46 19.99
CA LEU A 68 4.31 -17.21 18.73
C LEU A 68 3.92 -18.67 19.04
N GLU A 69 2.68 -18.99 18.76
CA GLU A 69 2.00 -20.28 18.77
C GLU A 69 1.49 -20.52 17.34
N THR A 70 0.94 -21.70 17.07
CA THR A 70 0.45 -22.06 15.73
C THR A 70 -0.91 -22.71 15.87
N PHE A 71 -1.80 -22.50 14.90
CA PHE A 71 -3.06 -23.23 14.84
C PHE A 71 -2.77 -24.74 14.80
N GLY A 72 -3.49 -25.49 15.62
CA GLY A 72 -3.43 -26.95 15.60
C GLY A 72 -3.97 -27.52 14.28
N PRO A 73 -3.63 -28.76 13.91
CA PRO A 73 -4.14 -29.41 12.69
C PRO A 73 -5.67 -29.43 12.58
N ASP A 74 -6.38 -29.43 13.72
CA ASP A 74 -7.84 -29.48 13.80
C ASP A 74 -8.49 -28.09 13.97
N GLU A 75 -7.70 -27.02 14.05
CA GLU A 75 -8.21 -25.66 14.22
C GLU A 75 -8.41 -24.99 12.86
N ASN A 76 -9.58 -24.37 12.67
CA ASN A 76 -9.88 -23.61 11.47
C ASN A 76 -9.61 -22.11 11.72
N PRO A 77 -8.49 -21.55 11.20
CA PRO A 77 -8.14 -20.14 11.43
C PRO A 77 -9.18 -19.17 10.85
N VAL A 78 -9.83 -19.56 9.75
CA VAL A 78 -10.86 -18.75 9.10
C VAL A 78 -12.10 -18.68 9.96
N GLU A 79 -12.58 -19.83 10.42
CA GLU A 79 -13.75 -19.89 11.30
C GLU A 79 -13.49 -19.10 12.59
N TYR A 80 -12.30 -19.25 13.17
CA TYR A 80 -11.90 -18.49 14.34
C TYR A 80 -11.98 -16.96 14.11
N VAL A 81 -11.39 -16.46 13.02
CA VAL A 81 -11.42 -15.02 12.68
C VAL A 81 -12.85 -14.56 12.41
N MET A 82 -13.63 -15.30 11.62
CA MET A 82 -14.99 -14.93 11.27
C MET A 82 -15.93 -14.95 12.48
N ASN A 83 -15.71 -15.84 13.46
CA ASN A 83 -16.46 -15.84 14.71
C ASN A 83 -16.23 -14.56 15.54
N GLN A 84 -15.09 -13.90 15.39
CA GLN A 84 -14.77 -12.65 16.09
C GLN A 84 -15.23 -11.41 15.31
N LEU A 85 -15.11 -11.43 13.98
CA LEU A 85 -15.20 -10.22 13.16
C LEU A 85 -16.38 -10.19 12.20
N SER A 86 -17.16 -11.27 12.07
CA SER A 86 -18.23 -11.37 11.07
C SER A 86 -19.21 -10.19 11.12
N SER A 87 -19.43 -9.60 12.30
CA SER A 87 -20.30 -8.44 12.47
C SER A 87 -19.76 -7.13 11.90
N ILE A 88 -18.44 -7.01 11.71
CA ILE A 88 -17.77 -5.81 11.16
C ILE A 88 -17.13 -6.07 9.80
N TYR A 89 -17.11 -7.32 9.34
CA TYR A 89 -16.58 -7.69 8.04
C TYR A 89 -17.54 -7.22 6.94
N PRO A 90 -17.03 -6.64 5.83
CA PRO A 90 -17.89 -6.22 4.74
C PRO A 90 -18.57 -7.43 4.08
N THR A 91 -19.72 -7.19 3.47
CA THR A 91 -20.43 -8.20 2.69
C THR A 91 -19.52 -8.78 1.60
N ILE A 92 -19.39 -10.10 1.59
CA ILE A 92 -18.62 -10.82 0.57
C ILE A 92 -19.50 -10.93 -0.68
N TYR A 93 -19.18 -10.13 -1.70
CA TYR A 93 -19.94 -10.14 -2.96
C TYR A 93 -19.53 -11.25 -3.93
N GLN A 94 -18.36 -11.85 -3.74
CA GLN A 94 -17.85 -12.89 -4.63
C GLN A 94 -16.99 -13.90 -3.86
N GLU A 95 -17.36 -15.16 -3.92
CA GLU A 95 -16.57 -16.27 -3.40
C GLU A 95 -15.82 -16.99 -4.52
N TRP A 96 -14.59 -17.38 -4.20
CA TRP A 96 -13.69 -18.02 -5.14
C TRP A 96 -13.38 -19.40 -4.54
N PRO A 97 -13.90 -20.50 -5.07
CA PRO A 97 -13.70 -21.81 -4.45
C PRO A 97 -12.26 -22.32 -4.57
N ASP A 98 -11.49 -21.81 -5.54
CA ASP A 98 -10.18 -22.33 -5.94
C ASP A 98 -9.00 -21.43 -5.52
N LYS A 99 -9.03 -20.86 -4.31
CA LYS A 99 -8.11 -19.77 -3.86
C LYS A 99 -6.62 -20.13 -3.92
N LEU A 100 -6.31 -21.42 -3.81
CA LEU A 100 -4.95 -21.95 -3.89
C LEU A 100 -4.50 -22.30 -5.31
N SER A 101 -5.42 -22.35 -6.27
CA SER A 101 -5.15 -22.75 -7.64
C SER A 101 -4.22 -21.78 -8.37
N ASP A 102 -3.67 -22.26 -9.47
CA ASP A 102 -2.88 -21.46 -10.40
C ASP A 102 -3.74 -20.39 -11.08
N THR A 103 -5.03 -20.69 -11.31
CA THR A 103 -6.03 -19.73 -11.80
C THR A 103 -6.24 -18.58 -10.82
N ALA A 104 -6.36 -18.88 -9.52
CA ALA A 104 -6.49 -17.86 -8.50
C ALA A 104 -5.22 -17.01 -8.38
N LEU A 105 -4.03 -17.62 -8.52
CA LEU A 105 -2.77 -16.88 -8.58
C LEU A 105 -2.73 -15.90 -9.77
N ALA A 106 -3.12 -16.36 -10.96
CA ALA A 106 -3.18 -15.53 -12.16
C ALA A 106 -4.12 -14.34 -11.97
N ARG A 107 -5.35 -14.60 -11.48
CA ARG A 107 -6.33 -13.54 -11.20
C ARG A 107 -5.86 -12.56 -10.12
N PHE A 108 -5.17 -13.04 -9.08
CA PHE A 108 -4.56 -12.19 -8.05
C PHE A 108 -3.54 -11.21 -8.64
N CYS A 109 -2.79 -11.63 -9.66
CA CYS A 109 -1.81 -10.80 -10.33
C CYS A 109 -2.40 -9.91 -11.43
N LEU A 110 -3.41 -10.37 -12.15
CA LEU A 110 -3.97 -9.67 -13.32
C LEU A 110 -5.08 -8.67 -12.94
N HIS A 111 -5.92 -9.04 -11.97
CA HIS A 111 -7.11 -8.27 -11.59
C HIS A 111 -7.12 -7.85 -10.12
N GLY A 112 -6.27 -8.47 -9.31
CA GLY A 112 -6.15 -8.20 -7.88
C GLY A 112 -4.97 -7.30 -7.53
N LEU A 113 -4.27 -7.67 -6.46
CA LEU A 113 -3.25 -6.85 -5.82
C LEU A 113 -2.01 -6.64 -6.71
N GLY A 114 -1.77 -7.53 -7.68
CA GLY A 114 -0.63 -7.41 -8.60
C GLY A 114 -0.92 -6.64 -9.88
N ALA A 115 -2.15 -6.17 -10.10
CA ALA A 115 -2.59 -5.67 -11.41
C ALA A 115 -1.75 -4.49 -11.94
N HIS A 116 -1.20 -3.67 -11.04
CA HIS A 116 -0.34 -2.54 -11.34
C HIS A 116 1.16 -2.87 -11.36
N ARG A 117 1.57 -4.10 -11.04
CA ARG A 117 2.99 -4.48 -10.87
C ARG A 117 3.53 -5.45 -11.92
N TRP A 118 2.69 -6.00 -12.78
CA TRP A 118 3.17 -6.92 -13.80
C TRP A 118 3.86 -6.19 -14.97
N ARG A 119 4.89 -6.80 -15.53
CA ARG A 119 5.61 -6.30 -16.72
C ARG A 119 6.05 -7.48 -17.60
N PRO A 120 6.24 -7.31 -18.91
CA PRO A 120 6.99 -8.28 -19.69
C PRO A 120 8.47 -8.21 -19.29
N GLU A 121 9.13 -9.36 -19.18
CA GLU A 121 10.56 -9.43 -18.89
C GLU A 121 11.32 -10.24 -19.95
N MET A 122 12.41 -9.66 -20.44
CA MET A 122 13.44 -10.36 -21.18
C MET A 122 14.53 -10.77 -20.19
N ARG A 123 14.90 -12.05 -20.12
CA ARG A 123 16.02 -12.48 -19.30
C ARG A 123 17.09 -13.12 -20.19
N ASP A 124 18.35 -12.73 -19.95
CA ASP A 124 19.55 -13.11 -20.72
C ASP A 124 19.48 -12.82 -22.23
N GLY A 125 18.78 -11.76 -22.64
CA GLY A 125 18.61 -11.38 -24.05
C GLY A 125 17.84 -12.40 -24.90
N LYS A 126 17.28 -13.44 -24.28
CA LYS A 126 16.52 -14.50 -24.94
C LYS A 126 15.06 -14.44 -24.47
N LYS A 127 14.13 -14.54 -25.43
CA LYS A 127 12.72 -14.81 -25.10
C LYS A 127 12.67 -16.19 -24.45
N TYR A 128 12.01 -16.33 -23.32
CA TYR A 128 11.84 -17.66 -22.72
C TYR A 128 10.87 -18.44 -23.58
N PHE A 129 11.29 -19.62 -24.00
CA PHE A 129 10.41 -20.58 -24.64
C PHE A 129 9.41 -21.06 -23.60
N VAL A 130 8.24 -20.45 -23.59
CA VAL A 130 7.06 -21.11 -23.03
C VAL A 130 6.32 -21.70 -24.22
N THR A 131 6.21 -23.02 -24.24
CA THR A 131 5.40 -23.81 -25.21
C THR A 131 5.73 -23.63 -26.71
N GLY A 132 6.99 -23.32 -27.07
CA GLY A 132 7.43 -23.34 -28.47
C GLY A 132 7.12 -22.07 -29.29
N LEU A 133 6.62 -21.00 -28.65
CA LEU A 133 6.45 -19.68 -29.28
C LEU A 133 7.32 -18.63 -28.57
N LEU A 134 7.85 -17.68 -29.34
CA LEU A 134 8.81 -16.65 -28.90
C LEU A 134 8.08 -15.48 -28.20
N PHE A 135 7.74 -15.64 -26.91
CA PHE A 135 7.15 -14.57 -26.09
C PHE A 135 8.01 -14.22 -24.87
N SER A 136 7.97 -12.95 -24.48
CA SER A 136 8.58 -12.49 -23.23
C SER A 136 7.65 -12.88 -22.08
N PRO A 137 8.11 -13.63 -21.07
CA PRO A 137 7.25 -13.99 -19.95
C PRO A 137 6.77 -12.75 -19.22
N LEU A 138 5.52 -12.80 -18.75
CA LEU A 138 4.95 -11.78 -17.89
C LEU A 138 5.41 -12.05 -16.46
N VAL A 139 5.86 -11.03 -15.74
CA VAL A 139 6.42 -11.20 -14.39
C VAL A 139 5.80 -10.23 -13.40
N VAL A 140 5.58 -10.70 -12.17
CA VAL A 140 5.35 -9.85 -11.00
C VAL A 140 6.51 -10.05 -10.03
N LYS A 141 7.27 -8.98 -9.78
CA LYS A 141 8.52 -9.04 -9.01
C LYS A 141 8.28 -8.74 -7.53
N THR A 142 8.82 -9.60 -6.67
CA THR A 142 8.79 -9.46 -5.20
C THR A 142 10.15 -9.74 -4.54
N ASN A 143 11.15 -10.20 -5.31
CA ASN A 143 12.50 -10.47 -4.80
C ASN A 143 13.23 -9.23 -4.25
N ALA A 144 12.72 -8.01 -4.45
CA ALA A 144 13.20 -6.83 -3.73
C ALA A 144 13.13 -6.99 -2.19
N LEU A 145 12.24 -7.85 -1.69
CA LEU A 145 12.11 -8.14 -0.27
C LEU A 145 12.97 -9.32 0.22
N SER A 146 13.63 -10.07 -0.67
CA SER A 146 14.20 -11.37 -0.30
C SER A 146 15.40 -11.28 0.65
N GLY A 147 16.17 -10.18 0.53
CA GLY A 147 17.31 -9.90 1.41
C GLY A 147 16.94 -9.40 2.80
N LEU A 148 15.68 -9.00 3.03
CA LEU A 148 15.30 -8.33 4.27
C LEU A 148 15.31 -9.30 5.47
N PRO A 149 15.94 -8.93 6.59
CA PRO A 149 15.93 -9.76 7.78
C PRO A 149 14.52 -9.89 8.36
N VAL A 150 14.17 -11.13 8.71
CA VAL A 150 12.89 -11.50 9.32
C VAL A 150 13.12 -12.04 10.72
N ARG A 151 12.09 -11.95 11.56
CA ARG A 151 12.09 -12.47 12.92
C ARG A 151 12.31 -13.98 12.93
N GLU A 152 12.83 -14.48 14.05
CA GLU A 152 12.99 -15.92 14.24
C GLU A 152 11.65 -16.64 14.10
N GLY A 153 11.68 -17.83 13.52
CA GLY A 153 10.46 -18.57 13.21
C GLY A 153 9.76 -18.11 11.94
N PHE A 154 10.19 -17.02 11.27
CA PHE A 154 9.64 -16.55 10.00
C PHE A 154 10.45 -16.99 8.76
N GLU A 155 9.72 -17.23 7.66
CA GLU A 155 10.34 -17.37 6.35
C GLU A 155 10.50 -15.98 5.71
N ARG A 156 11.58 -15.81 4.95
CA ARG A 156 11.83 -14.57 4.21
C ARG A 156 10.81 -14.37 3.10
N TYR A 157 10.67 -13.13 2.66
CA TYR A 157 9.89 -12.77 1.49
C TYR A 157 10.63 -13.07 0.18
N GLY A 158 9.97 -12.90 -0.96
CA GLY A 158 10.51 -13.06 -2.31
C GLY A 158 9.69 -14.02 -3.17
N GLY A 159 10.26 -14.36 -4.32
CA GLY A 159 9.65 -15.21 -5.34
C GLY A 159 9.04 -14.38 -6.46
N ASP A 160 9.78 -14.06 -7.51
CA ASP A 160 9.21 -13.44 -8.70
C ASP A 160 8.35 -14.48 -9.44
N ALA A 161 7.08 -14.17 -9.69
CA ALA A 161 6.15 -15.07 -10.35
C ALA A 161 6.10 -14.79 -11.86
N TYR A 162 6.32 -15.82 -12.67
CA TYR A 162 6.34 -15.75 -14.13
C TYR A 162 5.13 -16.44 -14.72
N PHE A 163 4.53 -15.83 -15.73
CA PHE A 163 3.36 -16.29 -16.45
C PHE A 163 3.63 -16.33 -17.95
N ASP A 164 2.89 -17.20 -18.64
CA ASP A 164 2.85 -17.22 -20.10
C ASP A 164 1.90 -16.14 -20.65
N GLU A 165 1.75 -16.10 -21.97
CA GLU A 165 0.86 -15.15 -22.66
C GLU A 165 -0.63 -15.32 -22.33
N HIS A 166 -1.01 -16.49 -21.81
CA HIS A 166 -2.36 -16.81 -21.36
C HIS A 166 -2.54 -16.65 -19.85
N TRP A 167 -1.58 -16.01 -19.18
CA TRP A 167 -1.58 -15.83 -17.73
C TRP A 167 -1.54 -17.13 -16.93
N LYS A 168 -1.08 -18.24 -17.52
CA LYS A 168 -0.80 -19.46 -16.76
C LYS A 168 0.54 -19.31 -16.03
N PRO A 169 0.61 -19.60 -14.72
CA PRO A 169 1.88 -19.64 -14.01
C PRO A 169 2.85 -20.65 -14.63
N VAL A 170 4.09 -20.24 -14.83
CA VAL A 170 5.16 -21.06 -15.44
C VAL A 170 6.21 -21.46 -14.40
N MET A 171 6.58 -20.51 -13.54
CA MET A 171 7.54 -20.71 -12.47
C MET A 171 7.51 -19.57 -11.46
N ILE A 172 8.07 -19.82 -10.28
CA ILE A 172 8.41 -18.82 -9.28
C ILE A 172 9.92 -18.91 -9.04
N VAL A 173 10.62 -17.77 -9.17
CA VAL A 173 12.07 -17.67 -8.95
C VAL A 173 12.31 -16.91 -7.64
N ASP A 174 12.76 -17.62 -6.62
CA ASP A 174 13.00 -17.11 -5.28
C ASP A 174 14.50 -16.91 -5.05
N LYS A 175 14.93 -15.65 -4.87
CA LYS A 175 16.34 -15.29 -4.62
C LYS A 175 16.75 -15.36 -3.15
N GLY A 176 15.82 -15.66 -2.24
CA GLY A 176 16.09 -15.68 -0.80
C GLY A 176 15.63 -16.94 -0.10
N ARG A 177 15.61 -18.08 -0.81
CA ARG A 177 15.26 -19.37 -0.20
C ARG A 177 16.46 -19.93 0.58
N GLY A 178 16.20 -20.46 1.77
CA GLY A 178 17.20 -21.08 2.63
C GLY A 178 17.86 -20.14 3.65
N PRO A 179 18.76 -20.66 4.49
CA PRO A 179 19.55 -19.83 5.39
C PRO A 179 20.44 -18.88 4.57
N LEU A 180 20.74 -17.71 5.13
CA LEU A 180 21.82 -16.87 4.61
C LEU A 180 23.12 -17.67 4.75
N ARG A 181 23.87 -17.81 3.65
CA ARG A 181 25.19 -18.45 3.68
C ARG A 181 26.19 -17.52 4.37
N ASP A 182 27.31 -18.07 4.80
CA ASP A 182 28.37 -17.31 5.50
C ASP A 182 28.94 -16.16 4.65
N ASP A 183 28.86 -16.27 3.31
CA ASP A 183 29.26 -15.24 2.35
C ASP A 183 28.18 -14.17 2.09
N GLY A 184 27.06 -14.21 2.83
CA GLY A 184 25.94 -13.30 2.66
C GLY A 184 25.06 -13.59 1.44
N THR A 185 25.30 -14.69 0.71
CA THR A 185 24.47 -15.07 -0.44
C THR A 185 23.33 -16.01 -0.03
N GLN A 186 22.32 -16.10 -0.89
CA GLN A 186 21.23 -17.05 -0.76
C GLN A 186 21.08 -17.83 -2.06
N GLU A 187 20.60 -19.06 -1.94
CA GLU A 187 20.34 -19.88 -3.11
C GLU A 187 19.14 -19.34 -3.88
N THR A 188 19.30 -19.18 -5.19
CA THR A 188 18.16 -18.91 -6.06
C THR A 188 17.48 -20.22 -6.40
N VAL A 189 16.23 -20.37 -6.00
CA VAL A 189 15.42 -21.56 -6.28
C VAL A 189 14.35 -21.23 -7.31
N THR A 190 14.19 -22.10 -8.30
CA THR A 190 13.11 -22.04 -9.28
C THR A 190 12.16 -23.20 -9.06
N THR A 191 10.89 -22.90 -8.78
CA THR A 191 9.83 -23.90 -8.59
C THR A 191 8.81 -23.77 -9.72
N ARG A 192 8.31 -24.89 -10.25
CA ARG A 192 7.37 -24.97 -11.37
C ARG A 192 6.06 -25.66 -10.96
N PRO A 193 4.96 -25.44 -11.70
CA PRO A 193 3.74 -26.22 -11.50
C PRO A 193 4.00 -27.73 -11.59
N GLY A 194 3.53 -28.48 -10.59
CA GLY A 194 3.75 -29.92 -10.45
C GLY A 194 4.92 -30.30 -9.54
N ASP A 195 5.84 -29.37 -9.24
CA ASP A 195 6.87 -29.62 -8.23
C ASP A 195 6.25 -29.74 -6.83
N ALA A 196 6.84 -30.57 -5.97
CA ALA A 196 6.36 -30.81 -4.61
C ALA A 196 6.27 -29.53 -3.75
N ASP A 197 7.08 -28.52 -4.05
CA ASP A 197 7.14 -27.24 -3.36
C ASP A 197 6.25 -26.14 -3.99
N TRP A 198 5.47 -26.46 -5.03
CA TRP A 198 4.74 -25.45 -5.82
C TRP A 198 3.77 -24.62 -4.99
N ASP A 199 2.95 -25.25 -4.14
CA ASP A 199 1.98 -24.52 -3.31
C ASP A 199 2.67 -23.60 -2.28
N ARG A 200 3.79 -24.05 -1.71
CA ARG A 200 4.62 -23.22 -0.83
C ARG A 200 5.23 -22.03 -1.56
N ALA A 201 5.70 -22.22 -2.79
CA ALA A 201 6.23 -21.12 -3.61
C ALA A 201 5.15 -20.07 -3.93
N LYS A 202 3.94 -20.51 -4.33
CA LYS A 202 2.80 -19.61 -4.56
C LYS A 202 2.42 -18.84 -3.30
N PHE A 203 2.39 -19.53 -2.17
CA PHE A 203 2.10 -18.91 -0.89
C PHE A 203 3.11 -17.80 -0.54
N ARG A 204 4.41 -18.12 -0.60
CA ARG A 204 5.49 -17.16 -0.35
C ARG A 204 5.40 -15.94 -1.27
N PHE A 205 5.17 -16.14 -2.57
CA PHE A 205 4.97 -15.04 -3.51
C PHE A 205 3.78 -14.16 -3.10
N ARG A 206 2.62 -14.75 -2.76
CA ARG A 206 1.44 -13.98 -2.36
C ARG A 206 1.72 -13.13 -1.12
N SER A 207 2.34 -13.69 -0.08
CA SER A 207 2.72 -12.93 1.14
C SER A 207 3.71 -11.79 0.83
N SER A 208 4.58 -12.01 -0.15
CA SER A 208 5.61 -11.05 -0.55
C SER A 208 5.03 -9.91 -1.37
N LEU A 209 4.18 -10.22 -2.35
CA LEU A 209 3.43 -9.21 -3.10
C LEU A 209 2.53 -8.40 -2.17
N PHE A 210 1.89 -9.09 -1.22
CA PHE A 210 1.10 -8.47 -0.19
C PHE A 210 1.89 -7.42 0.60
N THR A 211 2.99 -7.85 1.21
CA THR A 211 3.86 -6.98 2.02
C THR A 211 4.42 -5.82 1.19
N LEU A 212 4.82 -6.11 -0.05
CA LEU A 212 5.35 -5.11 -0.96
C LEU A 212 4.32 -4.02 -1.28
N VAL A 213 3.10 -4.40 -1.67
CA VAL A 213 2.05 -3.43 -2.02
C VAL A 213 1.63 -2.63 -0.79
N THR A 214 1.44 -3.26 0.36
CA THR A 214 1.06 -2.56 1.59
C THR A 214 2.12 -1.55 2.04
N LEU A 215 3.38 -1.95 2.11
CA LEU A 215 4.44 -1.06 2.61
C LEU A 215 4.84 0.00 1.59
N VAL A 216 4.98 -0.39 0.31
CA VAL A 216 5.54 0.49 -0.72
C VAL A 216 4.45 1.30 -1.42
N ASP A 217 3.45 0.66 -2.02
CA ASP A 217 2.48 1.37 -2.85
C ASP A 217 1.39 2.05 -2.01
N HIS A 218 0.97 1.42 -0.92
CA HIS A 218 -0.13 1.94 -0.11
C HIS A 218 0.39 2.92 0.94
N LEU A 219 1.20 2.42 1.88
CA LEU A 219 1.67 3.22 3.01
C LEU A 219 2.68 4.28 2.56
N TYR A 220 3.81 3.89 1.97
CA TYR A 220 4.84 4.85 1.60
C TYR A 220 4.37 5.81 0.50
N ASP A 221 4.00 5.29 -0.67
CA ASP A 221 3.72 6.11 -1.86
C ASP A 221 2.46 6.97 -1.67
N ILE A 222 1.33 6.35 -1.34
CA ILE A 222 0.05 7.08 -1.30
C ILE A 222 -0.11 7.87 -0.01
N HIS A 223 -0.02 7.21 1.15
CA HIS A 223 -0.26 7.89 2.43
C HIS A 223 0.83 8.91 2.77
N LEU A 224 2.08 8.47 2.84
CA LEU A 224 3.17 9.26 3.44
C LEU A 224 3.89 10.18 2.45
N GLN A 225 3.98 9.80 1.18
CA GLN A 225 4.64 10.62 0.16
C GLN A 225 3.66 11.52 -0.57
N LYS A 226 2.60 11.00 -1.21
CA LYS A 226 1.72 11.83 -2.04
C LYS A 226 0.71 12.63 -1.25
N ALA A 227 -0.16 11.94 -0.50
CA ALA A 227 -1.27 12.58 0.19
C ALA A 227 -0.77 13.52 1.30
N ASN A 228 0.18 13.05 2.11
CA ASN A 228 0.78 13.81 3.21
C ASN A 228 1.48 15.10 2.74
N LEU A 229 2.31 15.01 1.70
CA LEU A 229 3.02 16.19 1.20
C LEU A 229 2.05 17.19 0.57
N PHE A 230 1.06 16.70 -0.19
CA PHE A 230 0.06 17.56 -0.79
C PHE A 230 -0.78 18.29 0.24
N VAL A 231 -1.35 17.57 1.23
CA VAL A 231 -2.17 18.22 2.26
C VAL A 231 -1.34 19.20 3.09
N THR A 232 -0.07 18.88 3.36
CA THR A 232 0.86 19.81 4.03
C THR A 232 1.06 21.07 3.19
N ALA A 233 1.40 20.93 1.91
CA ALA A 233 1.63 22.08 1.02
C ALA A 233 0.38 22.95 0.86
N MET A 234 -0.80 22.33 0.73
CA MET A 234 -2.08 23.02 0.66
C MET A 234 -2.37 23.82 1.92
N ARG A 235 -2.15 23.23 3.10
CA ARG A 235 -2.36 23.90 4.39
C ARG A 235 -1.43 25.08 4.64
N GLU A 236 -0.19 24.98 4.18
CA GLU A 236 0.85 25.97 4.47
C GLU A 236 0.94 27.08 3.43
N LYS A 237 0.39 26.87 2.22
CA LYS A 237 0.53 27.81 1.09
C LYS A 237 -0.78 28.40 0.60
N MET A 238 -1.92 27.77 0.88
CA MET A 238 -3.21 28.24 0.37
C MET A 238 -4.12 28.73 1.49
N SER A 239 -4.74 29.89 1.29
CA SER A 239 -5.78 30.45 2.14
C SER A 239 -7.02 29.55 2.18
N SER A 240 -7.76 29.57 3.28
CA SER A 240 -8.93 28.71 3.49
C SER A 240 -10.05 28.95 2.46
N ASP A 241 -10.18 30.18 1.95
CA ASP A 241 -11.17 30.52 0.91
C ASP A 241 -10.66 30.29 -0.52
N HIS A 242 -9.41 29.84 -0.69
CA HIS A 242 -8.89 29.61 -2.03
C HIS A 242 -9.74 28.54 -2.78
N PRO A 243 -10.20 28.79 -4.01
CA PRO A 243 -11.08 27.86 -4.74
C PRO A 243 -10.54 26.44 -4.85
N VAL A 244 -9.24 26.29 -5.17
CA VAL A 244 -8.57 24.98 -5.22
C VAL A 244 -8.51 24.29 -3.85
N ARG A 245 -8.22 25.00 -2.74
CA ARG A 245 -8.20 24.37 -1.41
C ARG A 245 -9.57 23.82 -1.05
N ARG A 246 -10.62 24.62 -1.24
CA ARG A 246 -12.01 24.18 -1.04
C ARG A 246 -12.37 22.96 -1.88
N PHE A 247 -11.93 22.93 -3.13
CA PHE A 247 -12.16 21.82 -4.04
C PHE A 247 -11.44 20.53 -3.62
N MET A 248 -10.21 20.66 -3.17
CA MET A 248 -9.35 19.51 -2.85
C MET A 248 -9.60 18.96 -1.44
N THR A 249 -10.09 19.76 -0.50
CA THR A 249 -10.35 19.35 0.89
C THR A 249 -11.19 18.07 1.01
N PRO A 250 -12.31 17.88 0.29
CA PRO A 250 -13.08 16.64 0.37
C PRO A 250 -12.27 15.38 0.01
N PHE A 251 -11.27 15.52 -0.86
CA PHE A 251 -10.41 14.41 -1.30
C PHE A 251 -9.27 14.13 -0.32
N THR A 252 -8.83 15.13 0.45
CA THR A 252 -7.73 15.02 1.41
C THR A 252 -8.22 15.05 2.86
N TYR A 253 -9.52 14.91 3.08
CA TYR A 253 -10.12 14.96 4.40
C TYR A 253 -9.57 13.84 5.28
N ARG A 254 -9.16 14.17 6.52
CA ARG A 254 -8.53 13.26 7.49
C ARG A 254 -7.22 12.61 7.06
N THR A 255 -6.60 13.05 5.95
CA THR A 255 -5.26 12.56 5.57
C THR A 255 -4.23 12.83 6.67
N ILE A 256 -4.29 14.00 7.32
CA ILE A 256 -3.38 14.34 8.43
C ILE A 256 -3.63 13.40 9.61
N THR A 257 -4.88 13.32 10.11
CA THR A 257 -5.21 12.45 11.25
C THR A 257 -4.88 10.99 11.02
N VAL A 258 -5.18 10.42 9.84
CA VAL A 258 -4.86 9.00 9.60
C VAL A 258 -3.36 8.74 9.54
N ASN A 259 -2.57 9.67 8.99
CA ASN A 259 -1.12 9.54 8.92
C ASN A 259 -0.47 9.75 10.29
N ASP A 260 -0.97 10.67 11.10
CA ASP A 260 -0.52 10.86 12.49
C ASP A 260 -0.86 9.62 13.35
N ASN A 261 -2.05 9.07 13.18
CA ASN A 261 -2.43 7.81 13.81
C ASN A 261 -1.53 6.65 13.34
N ALA A 262 -1.20 6.59 12.05
CA ALA A 262 -0.26 5.61 11.54
C ALA A 262 1.13 5.79 12.17
N PHE A 263 1.61 7.02 12.30
CA PHE A 263 2.86 7.32 13.01
C PHE A 263 2.85 6.75 14.43
N HIS A 264 1.81 7.01 15.21
CA HIS A 264 1.75 6.60 16.62
C HIS A 264 1.43 5.11 16.84
N ASN A 265 0.63 4.50 15.98
CA ASN A 265 0.06 3.18 16.25
C ASN A 265 0.44 2.12 15.23
N LEU A 266 0.77 2.51 13.99
CA LEU A 266 1.06 1.57 12.91
C LEU A 266 2.57 1.37 12.75
N ILE A 267 3.32 2.43 12.49
CA ILE A 267 4.71 2.38 12.04
C ILE A 267 5.74 2.90 13.02
N THR A 268 5.37 3.11 14.29
CA THR A 268 6.38 3.29 15.34
C THR A 268 6.97 1.94 15.74
N LYS A 269 8.13 1.96 16.40
CA LYS A 269 8.69 0.77 17.03
C LYS A 269 7.70 0.14 18.00
N ASN A 270 7.52 -1.18 17.92
CA ASN A 270 6.48 -1.92 18.64
C ASN A 270 5.04 -1.50 18.29
N GLY A 271 4.83 -0.74 17.22
CA GLY A 271 3.52 -0.48 16.64
C GLY A 271 2.93 -1.73 15.98
N MET A 272 1.76 -1.59 15.38
CA MET A 272 1.06 -2.73 14.79
C MET A 272 1.81 -3.32 13.58
N ALA A 273 2.36 -2.50 12.67
CA ALA A 273 3.00 -2.99 11.45
C ALA A 273 4.24 -3.88 11.74
N PRO A 274 5.23 -3.48 12.57
CA PRO A 274 6.36 -4.36 12.90
C PRO A 274 5.95 -5.71 13.50
N ARG A 275 4.84 -5.76 14.25
CA ARG A 275 4.29 -7.01 14.82
C ARG A 275 3.56 -7.86 13.80
N CYS A 276 2.92 -7.18 12.87
CA CYS A 276 2.15 -7.75 11.79
C CYS A 276 3.04 -8.34 10.72
N PHE A 277 4.16 -7.69 10.38
CA PHE A 277 5.06 -8.18 9.36
C PHE A 277 6.10 -9.18 9.87
N ALA A 278 6.65 -10.02 8.99
CA ALA A 278 7.66 -11.01 9.37
C ALA A 278 9.01 -10.33 9.64
N LEU A 279 9.17 -9.08 9.21
CA LEU A 279 10.40 -8.30 9.29
C LEU A 279 10.84 -8.09 10.75
N THR A 280 12.16 -8.10 10.98
CA THR A 280 12.71 -7.50 12.21
C THR A 280 12.58 -5.97 12.15
N ASP A 281 12.85 -5.27 13.25
CA ASP A 281 12.98 -3.80 13.23
C ASP A 281 13.93 -3.31 12.13
N GLN A 282 15.08 -3.97 11.98
CA GLN A 282 16.03 -3.68 10.92
C GLN A 282 15.43 -3.95 9.54
N GLY A 283 14.74 -5.07 9.36
CA GLY A 283 14.11 -5.42 8.09
C GLY A 283 13.02 -4.45 7.68
N PHE A 284 12.24 -3.98 8.65
CA PHE A 284 11.21 -2.98 8.44
C PHE A 284 11.81 -1.62 8.07
N GLY A 285 12.86 -1.17 8.78
CA GLY A 285 13.61 0.03 8.44
C GLY A 285 14.22 -0.03 7.04
N LEU A 286 14.83 -1.17 6.67
CA LEU A 286 15.37 -1.38 5.32
C LEU A 286 14.27 -1.40 4.25
N ALA A 287 13.11 -2.00 4.53
CA ALA A 287 11.97 -1.99 3.62
C ALA A 287 11.48 -0.56 3.35
N MET A 288 11.32 0.26 4.40
CA MET A 288 10.90 1.66 4.28
C MET A 288 11.96 2.53 3.59
N ALA A 289 13.25 2.27 3.82
CA ALA A 289 14.33 2.95 3.12
C ALA A 289 14.42 2.57 1.62
N ALA A 290 14.05 1.34 1.28
CA ALA A 290 13.99 0.87 -0.11
C ALA A 290 12.70 1.26 -0.82
N ALA A 291 11.61 1.51 -0.09
CA ALA A 291 10.29 1.82 -0.65
C ALA A 291 10.34 2.86 -1.78
N PRO A 292 11.05 4.01 -1.66
CA PRO A 292 11.15 4.99 -2.74
C PRO A 292 11.50 4.33 -4.09
N SER A 293 12.60 3.55 -4.16
CA SER A 293 13.06 2.94 -5.42
C SER A 293 12.20 1.79 -5.94
N LEU A 294 11.19 1.35 -5.17
CA LEU A 294 10.30 0.23 -5.50
C LEU A 294 8.90 0.67 -5.92
N VAL A 295 8.59 1.96 -5.84
CA VAL A 295 7.34 2.56 -6.29
C VAL A 295 7.26 2.53 -7.83
N LEU A 296 6.10 2.16 -8.37
CA LEU A 296 5.84 2.12 -9.82
C LEU A 296 4.79 3.17 -10.19
N THR A 297 5.22 4.42 -10.37
CA THR A 297 4.26 5.53 -10.54
C THR A 297 4.61 6.49 -11.66
N GLY A 298 5.67 6.22 -12.40
CA GLY A 298 6.20 7.03 -13.48
C GLY A 298 7.44 7.82 -13.07
N THR A 299 7.68 8.01 -11.77
CA THR A 299 8.94 8.56 -11.25
C THR A 299 10.15 7.68 -11.53
N GLU A 300 9.94 6.38 -11.76
CA GLU A 300 11.02 5.45 -12.13
C GLU A 300 11.38 5.47 -13.62
N VAL A 301 10.64 6.22 -14.45
CA VAL A 301 10.87 6.30 -15.89
C VAL A 301 12.12 7.15 -16.15
N PRO A 302 13.14 6.65 -16.87
CA PRO A 302 14.36 7.42 -17.14
C PRO A 302 14.12 8.66 -18.01
N VAL A 303 15.05 9.62 -18.00
CA VAL A 303 14.98 10.84 -18.82
C VAL A 303 14.88 10.55 -20.32
N GLY A 304 15.65 9.57 -20.81
CA GLY A 304 15.71 9.22 -22.24
C GLY A 304 14.33 8.99 -22.90
N PRO A 305 13.47 8.13 -22.35
CA PRO A 305 12.09 7.95 -22.82
C PRO A 305 11.11 9.07 -22.41
N GLY A 306 11.59 10.23 -21.96
CA GLY A 306 10.76 11.37 -21.56
C GLY A 306 10.26 11.32 -20.11
N GLY A 307 10.90 10.52 -19.25
CA GLY A 307 10.62 10.53 -17.82
C GLY A 307 11.35 11.63 -17.06
N PRO A 308 11.09 11.77 -15.75
CA PRO A 308 10.06 11.07 -14.98
C PRO A 308 8.64 11.47 -15.41
N MET A 309 7.70 10.53 -15.43
CA MET A 309 6.33 10.77 -15.88
C MET A 309 5.39 10.94 -14.70
N MET A 310 4.88 12.15 -14.48
CA MET A 310 4.00 12.42 -13.34
C MET A 310 2.55 12.01 -13.59
N PHE A 311 2.05 12.23 -14.81
CA PHE A 311 0.62 12.14 -15.10
C PHE A 311 0.24 10.74 -15.59
N ARG A 312 -0.86 10.19 -15.08
CA ARG A 312 -1.25 8.80 -15.37
C ARG A 312 -1.41 8.50 -16.86
N THR A 313 -1.89 9.43 -17.66
CA THR A 313 -2.06 9.21 -19.10
C THR A 313 -0.72 9.02 -19.79
N GLU A 314 0.26 9.87 -19.53
CA GLU A 314 1.62 9.75 -20.05
C GLU A 314 2.30 8.46 -19.60
N TYR A 315 2.18 8.13 -18.30
CA TYR A 315 2.74 6.89 -17.78
C TYR A 315 2.08 5.63 -18.39
N VAL A 316 0.77 5.64 -18.60
CA VAL A 316 0.05 4.52 -19.25
C VAL A 316 0.46 4.38 -20.72
N GLU A 317 0.63 5.49 -21.45
CA GLU A 317 1.15 5.42 -22.82
C GLU A 317 2.58 4.87 -22.85
N TYR A 318 3.44 5.29 -21.93
CA TYR A 318 4.77 4.70 -21.77
C TYR A 318 4.70 3.19 -21.49
N LEU A 319 3.86 2.76 -20.54
CA LEU A 319 3.67 1.34 -20.25
C LEU A 319 3.24 0.53 -21.49
N LYS A 320 2.37 1.09 -22.34
CA LYS A 320 2.02 0.46 -23.63
C LYS A 320 3.22 0.28 -24.54
N THR A 321 4.11 1.29 -24.64
CA THR A 321 5.36 1.15 -25.40
C THR A 321 6.28 0.06 -24.85
N GLN A 322 6.17 -0.25 -23.55
CA GLN A 322 6.89 -1.34 -22.88
C GLN A 322 6.15 -2.69 -22.98
N GLY A 323 5.05 -2.79 -23.74
CA GLY A 323 4.26 -4.00 -23.88
C GLY A 323 3.30 -4.27 -22.73
N VAL A 324 3.02 -3.27 -21.88
CA VAL A 324 2.06 -3.36 -20.77
C VAL A 324 0.77 -2.66 -21.18
N ASP A 325 -0.23 -3.44 -21.60
CA ASP A 325 -1.56 -2.93 -21.99
C ASP A 325 -2.68 -3.80 -21.40
N SER A 326 -2.90 -3.68 -20.09
CA SER A 326 -3.97 -4.38 -19.38
C SER A 326 -5.28 -3.60 -19.37
N ALA A 327 -6.38 -4.33 -19.15
CA ALA A 327 -7.66 -3.72 -18.79
C ALA A 327 -7.52 -2.76 -17.59
N TYR A 328 -6.71 -3.12 -16.60
CA TYR A 328 -6.41 -2.27 -15.44
C TYR A 328 -5.84 -0.90 -15.86
N TRP A 329 -4.76 -0.86 -16.65
CA TRP A 329 -4.13 0.41 -17.03
C TRP A 329 -5.00 1.25 -17.97
N ARG A 330 -5.77 0.60 -18.85
CA ARG A 330 -6.79 1.30 -19.68
C ARG A 330 -7.86 1.96 -18.81
N GLN A 331 -8.36 1.27 -17.79
CA GLN A 331 -9.34 1.81 -16.85
C GLN A 331 -8.77 2.94 -15.98
N VAL A 332 -7.51 2.80 -15.53
CA VAL A 332 -6.79 3.87 -14.82
C VAL A 332 -6.71 5.14 -15.66
N SER A 333 -6.32 5.01 -16.94
CA SER A 333 -6.26 6.15 -17.87
C SER A 333 -7.64 6.77 -18.08
N GLN A 334 -8.68 5.96 -18.31
CA GLN A 334 -10.06 6.45 -18.49
C GLN A 334 -10.58 7.20 -17.25
N LEU A 335 -10.32 6.69 -16.05
CA LEU A 335 -10.74 7.33 -14.82
C LEU A 335 -9.97 8.63 -14.56
N TYR A 336 -8.67 8.65 -14.85
CA TYR A 336 -7.87 9.88 -14.76
C TYR A 336 -8.43 10.98 -15.67
N GLU A 337 -8.82 10.66 -16.90
CA GLU A 337 -9.46 11.63 -17.82
C GLU A 337 -10.79 12.16 -17.29
N VAL A 338 -11.56 11.36 -16.55
CA VAL A 338 -12.75 11.85 -15.83
C VAL A 338 -12.37 12.88 -14.77
N PHE A 339 -11.33 12.60 -13.96
CA PHE A 339 -10.85 13.57 -12.97
C PHE A 339 -10.32 14.84 -13.62
N LEU A 340 -9.54 14.75 -14.70
CA LEU A 340 -9.01 15.92 -15.41
C LEU A 340 -10.15 16.81 -15.94
N ARG A 341 -11.17 16.22 -16.57
CA ARG A 341 -12.35 16.98 -17.01
C ARG A 341 -13.09 17.63 -15.84
N PHE A 342 -13.19 16.95 -14.71
CA PHE A 342 -13.83 17.51 -13.52
C PHE A 342 -13.05 18.70 -12.95
N VAL A 343 -11.72 18.59 -12.86
CA VAL A 343 -10.84 19.71 -12.46
C VAL A 343 -10.99 20.89 -13.42
N LEU A 344 -10.90 20.65 -14.73
CA LEU A 344 -11.00 21.72 -15.73
C LEU A 344 -12.35 22.45 -15.63
N GLY A 345 -13.46 21.69 -15.56
CA GLY A 345 -14.79 22.28 -15.38
C GLY A 345 -14.95 23.06 -14.08
N TYR A 346 -14.32 22.62 -12.99
CA TYR A 346 -14.29 23.38 -11.73
C TYR A 346 -13.49 24.68 -11.87
N LEU A 347 -12.30 24.63 -12.47
CA LEU A 347 -11.45 25.82 -12.66
C LEU A 347 -12.14 26.88 -13.52
N GLU A 348 -12.85 26.48 -14.58
CA GLU A 348 -13.64 27.40 -15.43
C GLU A 348 -14.71 28.18 -14.64
N CYS A 349 -15.17 27.67 -13.50
CA CYS A 349 -16.16 28.34 -12.66
C CYS A 349 -15.60 29.50 -11.82
N TYR A 350 -14.28 29.53 -11.60
CA TYR A 350 -13.60 30.48 -10.72
C TYR A 350 -12.56 31.36 -11.44
N TYR A 351 -12.01 30.87 -12.56
CA TYR A 351 -10.97 31.56 -13.32
C TYR A 351 -11.48 31.84 -14.75
N PRO A 352 -11.98 33.05 -15.02
CA PRO A 352 -12.50 33.42 -16.34
C PRO A 352 -11.47 33.31 -17.46
N LYS A 353 -10.19 33.49 -17.14
CA LYS A 353 -9.07 33.31 -18.06
C LYS A 353 -8.09 32.29 -17.49
N LYS A 354 -7.51 31.46 -18.36
CA LYS A 354 -6.44 30.53 -18.00
C LYS A 354 -5.23 31.26 -17.37
N GLU A 355 -4.93 32.45 -17.87
CA GLU A 355 -3.91 33.37 -17.37
C GLU A 355 -4.05 33.64 -15.85
N ASP A 356 -5.30 33.80 -15.38
CA ASP A 356 -5.57 34.12 -13.98
C ASP A 356 -5.17 32.95 -13.06
N PHE A 357 -5.39 31.71 -13.50
CA PHE A 357 -4.99 30.51 -12.76
C PHE A 357 -3.51 30.16 -12.94
N ALA A 358 -2.99 30.32 -14.15
CA ALA A 358 -1.57 30.08 -14.46
C ALA A 358 -0.65 30.98 -13.63
N ASN A 359 -1.08 32.22 -13.37
CA ASN A 359 -0.34 33.21 -12.58
C ASN A 359 -0.79 33.26 -11.11
N ASP A 360 -1.60 32.32 -10.64
CA ASP A 360 -2.08 32.28 -9.26
C ASP A 360 -0.91 32.04 -8.28
N PRO A 361 -0.58 33.01 -7.41
CA PRO A 361 0.58 32.93 -6.55
C PRO A 361 0.45 31.85 -5.46
N GLU A 362 -0.75 31.54 -5.00
CA GLU A 362 -0.97 30.51 -3.99
C GLU A 362 -0.89 29.11 -4.62
N MET A 363 -1.43 28.94 -5.83
CA MET A 363 -1.25 27.70 -6.60
C MET A 363 0.24 27.44 -6.89
N HIS A 364 0.97 28.46 -7.37
CA HIS A 364 2.40 28.35 -7.60
C HIS A 364 3.17 27.97 -6.33
N ALA A 365 2.84 28.59 -5.19
CA ALA A 365 3.46 28.31 -3.91
C ALA A 365 3.17 26.88 -3.41
N LEU A 366 1.93 26.38 -3.57
CA LEU A 366 1.57 25.00 -3.26
C LEU A 366 2.41 24.02 -4.09
N VAL A 367 2.44 24.18 -5.41
CA VAL A 367 3.15 23.25 -6.30
C VAL A 367 4.63 23.27 -5.97
N LYS A 368 5.23 24.47 -5.86
CA LYS A 368 6.64 24.61 -5.50
C LYS A 368 6.96 23.92 -4.18
N GLN A 369 6.10 24.05 -3.16
CA GLN A 369 6.33 23.37 -1.89
C GLN A 369 6.21 21.84 -2.02
N TYR A 370 5.18 21.35 -2.70
CA TYR A 370 4.97 19.90 -2.88
C TYR A 370 6.20 19.24 -3.51
N PHE A 371 6.71 19.81 -4.61
CA PHE A 371 7.87 19.29 -5.31
C PHE A 371 9.16 19.43 -4.51
N PHE A 372 9.36 20.57 -3.84
CA PHE A 372 10.49 20.73 -2.93
C PHE A 372 10.52 19.64 -1.85
N GLN A 373 9.36 19.31 -1.27
CA GLN A 373 9.26 18.24 -0.29
C GLN A 373 9.51 16.85 -0.90
N LEU A 374 9.01 16.61 -2.11
CA LEU A 374 9.20 15.34 -2.83
C LEU A 374 10.68 15.10 -3.15
N GLU A 375 11.39 16.13 -3.61
CA GLU A 375 12.84 16.11 -3.90
C GLU A 375 13.68 15.97 -2.63
N SER A 376 13.20 16.51 -1.51
CA SER A 376 13.89 16.49 -0.22
C SER A 376 13.70 15.19 0.57
N ALA A 377 13.01 14.18 0.03
CA ALA A 377 12.75 12.89 0.68
C ALA A 377 13.79 11.81 0.23
N PRO A 378 14.90 11.59 0.96
CA PRO A 378 15.90 10.56 0.63
C PRO A 378 15.41 9.10 0.73
N PRO A 379 16.10 8.13 0.08
CA PRO A 379 17.20 8.29 -0.84
C PRO A 379 16.65 8.58 -2.25
N ASN A 380 16.62 9.87 -2.57
CA ASN A 380 16.44 10.51 -3.85
C ASN A 380 15.97 9.61 -5.02
N MET A 381 14.67 9.32 -5.05
CA MET A 381 13.95 8.92 -6.29
C MET A 381 14.27 9.85 -7.47
N ILE A 382 14.50 11.13 -7.17
CA ILE A 382 14.67 12.20 -8.16
C ILE A 382 16.16 12.47 -8.45
N GLY A 383 17.02 12.37 -7.43
CA GLY A 383 18.47 12.66 -7.55
C GLY A 383 19.30 11.65 -8.34
N ALA A 384 18.69 10.58 -8.87
CA ALA A 384 19.33 9.71 -9.86
C ALA A 384 18.85 9.96 -11.30
N SER A 385 17.78 10.75 -11.54
CA SER A 385 17.20 10.82 -12.89
C SER A 385 16.43 12.10 -13.30
N GLY A 386 16.52 13.23 -12.62
CA GLY A 386 16.09 14.50 -13.24
C GLY A 386 15.80 15.61 -12.26
N ASP A 387 16.00 16.85 -12.69
CA ASP A 387 15.51 18.02 -11.97
C ASP A 387 13.98 18.11 -12.19
N PHE A 388 13.18 17.95 -11.14
CA PHE A 388 11.71 18.08 -11.21
C PHE A 388 11.27 19.56 -11.10
N THR A 389 12.20 20.51 -11.22
CA THR A 389 11.87 21.93 -11.21
C THR A 389 10.76 22.24 -12.22
N LEU A 390 9.79 23.04 -11.77
CA LEU A 390 8.68 23.57 -12.57
C LEU A 390 9.12 24.09 -13.95
N SER A 391 10.35 24.61 -14.05
CA SER A 391 10.96 25.11 -15.28
C SER A 391 11.04 24.09 -16.40
N TYR A 392 11.10 22.78 -16.10
CA TYR A 392 11.20 21.75 -17.14
C TYR A 392 9.88 21.53 -17.89
N TYR A 393 8.75 21.79 -17.23
CA TYR A 393 7.42 21.47 -17.77
C TYR A 393 6.65 22.68 -18.29
N VAL A 394 7.13 23.89 -18.03
CA VAL A 394 6.28 25.08 -18.14
C VAL A 394 7.04 26.27 -18.70
N THR A 395 6.74 26.62 -19.95
CA THR A 395 7.30 27.80 -20.63
C THR A 395 6.26 28.83 -21.05
N GLY A 396 4.96 28.56 -20.84
CA GLY A 396 3.86 29.41 -21.27
C GLY A 396 2.58 29.19 -20.47
N VAL A 397 1.62 30.10 -20.63
CA VAL A 397 0.38 30.18 -19.83
C VAL A 397 -0.49 28.94 -20.01
N ASP A 398 -0.65 28.46 -21.24
CA ASP A 398 -1.46 27.28 -21.54
C ASP A 398 -0.83 26.02 -20.94
N GLU A 399 0.50 25.90 -21.01
CA GLU A 399 1.26 24.82 -20.40
C GLU A 399 1.17 24.85 -18.87
N THR A 400 1.34 26.02 -18.24
CA THR A 400 1.19 26.19 -16.78
C THR A 400 -0.20 25.77 -16.33
N TYR A 401 -1.22 26.31 -17.00
CA TYR A 401 -2.62 26.04 -16.69
C TYR A 401 -2.91 24.53 -16.76
N MET A 402 -2.49 23.88 -17.86
CA MET A 402 -2.73 22.46 -18.05
C MET A 402 -1.92 21.60 -17.06
N PHE A 403 -0.69 21.99 -16.76
CA PHE A 403 0.13 21.33 -15.74
C PHE A 403 -0.56 21.36 -14.37
N TYR A 404 -1.04 22.53 -13.92
CA TYR A 404 -1.78 22.64 -12.66
C TYR A 404 -3.06 21.82 -12.65
N ALA A 405 -3.84 21.84 -13.74
CA ALA A 405 -5.05 21.01 -13.84
C ALA A 405 -4.73 19.51 -13.76
N LYS A 406 -3.73 19.04 -14.51
CA LYS A 406 -3.25 17.65 -14.48
C LYS A 406 -2.70 17.25 -13.10
N PHE A 407 -2.00 18.15 -12.43
CA PHE A 407 -1.48 17.96 -11.08
C PHE A 407 -2.62 17.74 -10.07
N LEU A 408 -3.63 18.60 -10.06
CA LEU A 408 -4.80 18.43 -9.18
C LEU A 408 -5.54 17.12 -9.47
N ALA A 409 -5.77 16.80 -10.75
CA ALA A 409 -6.39 15.53 -11.15
C ALA A 409 -5.56 14.31 -10.71
N GLN A 410 -4.24 14.44 -10.73
CA GLN A 410 -3.31 13.39 -10.31
C GLN A 410 -3.39 13.13 -8.80
N ILE A 411 -3.46 14.20 -8.00
CA ILE A 411 -3.68 14.10 -6.56
C ILE A 411 -5.03 13.44 -6.28
N MET A 412 -6.12 13.90 -6.91
CA MET A 412 -7.45 13.31 -6.78
C MET A 412 -7.44 11.82 -7.07
N PHE A 413 -6.79 11.41 -8.16
CA PHE A 413 -6.63 10.00 -8.48
C PHE A 413 -5.93 9.22 -7.37
N TRP A 414 -4.78 9.71 -6.87
CA TRP A 414 -3.99 9.01 -5.85
C TRP A 414 -4.75 8.84 -4.54
N VAL A 415 -5.39 9.89 -4.03
CA VAL A 415 -6.08 9.84 -2.73
C VAL A 415 -7.45 9.17 -2.79
N THR A 416 -7.94 8.84 -3.99
CA THR A 416 -9.19 8.09 -4.18
C THR A 416 -8.91 6.71 -4.79
N ALA A 417 -9.02 6.58 -6.11
CA ALA A 417 -8.93 5.31 -6.82
C ALA A 417 -7.57 4.61 -6.62
N GLY A 418 -6.47 5.38 -6.57
CA GLY A 418 -5.15 4.85 -6.27
C GLY A 418 -5.08 4.23 -4.88
N HIS A 419 -5.53 4.97 -3.86
CA HIS A 419 -5.62 4.50 -2.48
C HIS A 419 -6.52 3.27 -2.38
N GLU A 420 -7.68 3.28 -3.02
CA GLU A 420 -8.63 2.16 -3.03
C GLU A 420 -8.04 0.91 -3.70
N GLN A 421 -7.29 1.07 -4.80
CA GLN A 421 -6.61 -0.04 -5.46
C GLN A 421 -5.55 -0.68 -4.55
N ALA A 422 -4.69 0.13 -3.93
CA ALA A 422 -3.61 -0.37 -3.11
C ALA A 422 -4.09 -0.87 -1.73
N GLY A 423 -5.10 -0.20 -1.15
CA GLY A 423 -5.58 -0.43 0.21
C GLY A 423 -6.84 -1.30 0.34
N ARG A 424 -7.86 -1.14 -0.53
CA ARG A 424 -9.12 -1.91 -0.39
C ARG A 424 -9.11 -3.28 -1.03
N ILE A 425 -8.21 -3.58 -1.97
CA ILE A 425 -8.10 -4.93 -2.53
C ILE A 425 -7.81 -5.96 -1.42
N VAL A 426 -7.10 -5.56 -0.37
CA VAL A 426 -6.78 -6.39 0.79
C VAL A 426 -8.02 -6.97 1.47
N VAL A 427 -9.11 -6.18 1.56
CA VAL A 427 -10.35 -6.56 2.25
C VAL A 427 -11.27 -7.41 1.37
N ARG A 428 -11.13 -7.31 0.03
CA ARG A 428 -11.94 -8.07 -0.94
C ARG A 428 -11.31 -9.40 -1.35
N LEU A 429 -10.14 -9.74 -0.81
CA LEU A 429 -9.59 -11.08 -0.96
C LEU A 429 -10.46 -12.05 -0.15
N PRO A 430 -11.16 -12.99 -0.80
CA PRO A 430 -12.15 -13.80 -0.11
C PRO A 430 -11.47 -14.67 0.95
N VAL A 431 -12.01 -14.62 2.16
CA VAL A 431 -11.97 -15.46 3.39
C VAL A 431 -11.17 -16.78 3.43
N GLY A 432 -10.75 -17.39 2.32
CA GLY A 432 -9.86 -18.55 2.29
C GLY A 432 -8.47 -18.25 1.73
N SER A 433 -8.25 -17.07 1.13
CA SER A 433 -6.91 -16.48 1.19
C SER A 433 -6.55 -16.14 2.64
N TRP A 434 -7.53 -16.08 3.55
CA TRP A 434 -7.33 -15.95 4.99
C TRP A 434 -7.17 -17.29 5.72
N SER A 435 -7.47 -18.46 5.15
CA SER A 435 -6.96 -19.72 5.72
C SER A 435 -5.47 -19.84 5.45
N ASP A 436 -5.03 -19.35 4.29
CA ASP A 436 -3.63 -19.27 3.94
C ASP A 436 -2.96 -18.10 4.69
N CYS A 437 -3.51 -16.89 4.65
CA CYS A 437 -3.05 -15.73 5.42
C CYS A 437 -3.38 -15.79 6.92
N GLY A 438 -4.14 -16.79 7.36
CA GLY A 438 -4.40 -17.10 8.78
C GLY A 438 -3.41 -18.13 9.31
N ASN A 439 -2.84 -18.96 8.42
CA ASN A 439 -1.55 -19.62 8.64
C ASN A 439 -0.36 -18.66 8.46
N GLN A 440 -0.60 -17.41 8.07
CA GLN A 440 0.37 -16.32 8.16
C GLN A 440 0.25 -15.67 9.55
N ALA A 441 1.20 -16.02 10.41
CA ALA A 441 1.55 -15.29 11.63
C ALA A 441 0.46 -15.08 12.69
N VAL A 442 -0.42 -16.05 12.93
CA VAL A 442 -1.18 -15.99 14.18
C VAL A 442 -1.07 -17.22 15.06
N ALA A 443 -0.64 -16.85 16.25
CA ALA A 443 -0.38 -17.59 17.43
C ALA A 443 -1.52 -17.41 18.41
N TRP A 444 -2.29 -18.46 18.62
CA TRP A 444 -3.36 -18.48 19.60
C TRP A 444 -3.24 -19.70 20.49
N ARG A 445 -3.48 -19.53 21.79
CA ARG A 445 -3.91 -20.61 22.66
C ARG A 445 -5.18 -20.30 23.41
N ARG A 446 -6.02 -21.33 23.41
CA ARG A 446 -6.77 -21.78 24.58
C ARG A 446 -5.95 -22.81 25.36
N PHE A 447 -5.93 -22.67 26.67
CA PHE A 447 -5.36 -23.63 27.61
C PHE A 447 -6.32 -24.84 27.75
N ILE A 448 -5.93 -26.04 27.31
CA ILE A 448 -6.53 -27.30 27.76
C ILE A 448 -5.41 -28.31 28.13
N SER A 449 -5.47 -28.69 29.41
CA SER A 449 -4.80 -29.75 30.17
C SER A 449 -3.49 -30.35 29.64
N ALA A 450 -2.40 -30.03 30.33
CA ALA A 450 -1.28 -30.95 30.49
C ALA A 450 -0.86 -30.99 31.97
N LEU A 451 -1.73 -31.58 32.81
CA LEU A 451 -1.31 -32.35 33.97
C LEU A 451 -2.32 -33.49 34.12
N GLY A 452 -1.83 -34.73 34.13
CA GLY A 452 -2.59 -35.89 34.61
C GLY A 452 -3.01 -35.69 36.08
N PRO A 453 -3.77 -36.64 36.65
CA PRO A 453 -4.47 -36.43 37.92
C PRO A 453 -3.46 -36.28 39.06
N LEU A 454 -3.25 -35.03 39.47
CA LEU A 454 -2.60 -34.71 40.73
C LEU A 454 -3.68 -34.19 41.67
N ASP A 455 -4.01 -35.08 42.60
CA ASP A 455 -4.90 -34.87 43.72
C ASP A 455 -4.23 -33.85 44.66
N VAL A 456 -4.67 -32.59 44.60
CA VAL A 456 -4.30 -31.56 45.58
C VAL A 456 -5.54 -30.73 45.89
N GLN A 457 -6.10 -31.01 47.05
CA GLN A 457 -7.08 -30.17 47.73
C GLN A 457 -6.50 -28.77 47.99
N SER A 458 -7.35 -27.77 47.78
CA SER A 458 -7.34 -26.46 48.45
C SER A 458 -6.04 -25.63 48.42
N SER A 459 -5.95 -24.68 47.48
CA SER A 459 -5.63 -23.28 47.77
C SER A 459 -5.81 -22.42 46.52
N GLY A 460 -6.41 -21.24 46.69
CA GLY A 460 -6.84 -20.36 45.61
C GLY A 460 -5.68 -19.81 44.77
N GLY A 461 -5.57 -20.29 43.53
CA GLY A 461 -4.67 -19.76 42.50
C GLY A 461 -5.44 -18.93 41.47
N ILE A 462 -5.00 -17.69 41.28
CA ILE A 462 -5.56 -16.70 40.34
C ILE A 462 -5.49 -17.24 38.90
N ARG A 463 -6.66 -17.50 38.29
CA ARG A 463 -6.79 -17.71 36.85
C ARG A 463 -6.52 -16.40 36.11
N GLY A 464 -5.36 -16.27 35.47
CA GLY A 464 -5.09 -15.20 34.50
C GLY A 464 -6.06 -15.30 33.30
N PRO A 465 -6.63 -14.19 32.79
CA PRO A 465 -7.78 -14.24 31.91
C PRO A 465 -7.39 -14.42 30.43
N LYS A 466 -8.12 -15.31 29.72
CA LYS A 466 -8.22 -15.42 28.24
C LYS A 466 -8.31 -14.06 27.50
N LYS A 467 -8.74 -13.00 28.19
CA LYS A 467 -8.96 -11.65 27.68
C LYS A 467 -7.73 -10.97 27.06
N GLN A 468 -6.49 -11.39 27.37
CA GLN A 468 -5.30 -10.75 26.79
C GLN A 468 -4.96 -11.31 25.40
N HIS A 469 -5.27 -12.59 25.16
CA HIS A 469 -5.12 -13.23 23.84
C HIS A 469 -6.15 -12.66 22.85
N ASP A 470 -7.43 -12.58 23.24
CA ASP A 470 -8.49 -12.04 22.37
C ASP A 470 -8.19 -10.63 21.83
N ARG A 471 -7.37 -9.84 22.54
CA ARG A 471 -7.01 -8.45 22.17
C ARG A 471 -5.96 -8.36 21.07
N ALA A 472 -4.93 -9.19 21.08
CA ALA A 472 -3.97 -9.22 19.98
C ALA A 472 -4.65 -9.77 18.70
N ALA A 473 -5.61 -10.70 18.85
CA ALA A 473 -6.38 -11.26 17.74
C ALA A 473 -7.24 -10.19 17.11
N THR A 474 -7.97 -9.48 17.97
CA THR A 474 -8.88 -8.41 17.57
C THR A 474 -8.13 -7.21 17.01
N ALA A 475 -6.98 -6.81 17.57
CA ALA A 475 -6.18 -5.69 17.05
C ALA A 475 -5.52 -6.04 15.71
N THR A 476 -5.01 -7.26 15.58
CA THR A 476 -4.47 -7.78 14.31
C THR A 476 -5.58 -7.89 13.28
N ALA A 477 -6.72 -8.49 13.62
CA ALA A 477 -7.93 -8.53 12.83
C ALA A 477 -8.47 -7.15 12.40
N LEU A 478 -8.51 -6.18 13.31
CA LEU A 478 -8.90 -4.80 13.02
C LEU A 478 -7.92 -4.21 12.03
N LEU A 479 -6.62 -4.28 12.29
CA LEU A 479 -5.61 -3.83 11.35
C LEU A 479 -5.71 -4.61 10.03
N MET A 480 -6.06 -5.89 10.03
CA MET A 480 -6.20 -6.71 8.83
C MET A 480 -7.48 -6.38 8.04
N SER A 481 -8.51 -5.83 8.68
CA SER A 481 -9.61 -5.14 7.99
C SER A 481 -9.16 -3.83 7.34
N PHE A 482 -7.94 -3.36 7.66
CA PHE A 482 -7.32 -2.16 7.08
C PHE A 482 -6.07 -2.43 6.19
N THR A 483 -5.20 -3.44 6.41
CA THR A 483 -3.87 -3.56 5.71
C THR A 483 -3.10 -4.91 5.62
N SER A 484 -3.42 -6.08 6.22
CA SER A 484 -2.93 -7.45 5.78
C SER A 484 -1.45 -7.97 6.09
N LEU A 485 -1.08 -9.29 6.12
CA LEU A 485 0.12 -9.90 6.85
C LEU A 485 1.05 -10.97 6.13
N PRO A 486 2.10 -11.60 6.78
CA PRO A 486 3.12 -12.60 6.29
C PRO A 486 3.54 -13.84 7.20
N MET A 487 4.58 -14.64 6.87
CA MET A 487 4.73 -16.13 7.11
C MET A 487 5.77 -16.71 8.15
N PRO A 488 5.44 -17.78 8.95
CA PRO A 488 6.39 -18.65 9.69
C PRO A 488 7.04 -19.84 8.91
N LYS A 489 8.24 -20.28 9.32
CA LYS A 489 8.97 -21.48 8.85
C LYS A 489 8.34 -22.75 9.45
N PHE A 490 7.61 -23.55 8.68
CA PHE A 490 7.57 -25.03 8.71
C PHE A 490 6.43 -25.54 7.80
N LEU A 491 6.71 -25.71 6.51
CA LEU A 491 5.91 -26.56 5.62
C LEU A 491 6.88 -27.36 4.76
N GLY A 492 7.25 -28.55 5.26
CA GLY A 492 8.27 -29.36 4.62
C GLY A 492 8.01 -30.86 4.53
N LYS A 493 6.97 -31.45 5.16
CA LYS A 493 6.88 -32.92 5.17
C LYS A 493 5.50 -33.60 5.07
N THR A 494 4.36 -32.92 5.09
CA THR A 494 3.07 -33.66 5.05
C THR A 494 1.94 -32.84 4.43
N MET A 495 1.90 -32.78 3.10
CA MET A 495 0.64 -32.69 2.35
C MET A 495 0.58 -33.87 1.37
N ALA A 496 0.32 -35.06 1.90
CA ALA A 496 -0.24 -36.13 1.09
C ALA A 496 -1.75 -35.88 1.04
N CYS A 497 -2.26 -35.57 -0.15
CA CYS A 497 -3.67 -35.40 -0.44
C CYS A 497 -4.52 -36.54 0.16
N ARG A 498 -5.58 -36.19 0.88
CA ARG A 498 -6.83 -36.95 0.80
C ARG A 498 -7.89 -36.01 0.21
N VAL A 499 -8.44 -36.49 -0.90
CA VAL A 499 -9.56 -35.94 -1.68
C VAL A 499 -10.78 -35.76 -0.79
#